data_AF-Q6RUS4-F1
#
_entry.id   AF-Q6RUS4-F1
#
_cell.length_a   1.000
_cell.length_b   1.000
_cell.length_c   1.000
_cell.angle_alpha   90.00
_cell.angle_beta   90.00
_cell.angle_gamma   90.00
#
_symmetry.space_group_name_H-M   'P 1'
#
loop_
_entity.id
_entity.type
_entity.pdbx_description
1 polymer ?
#
loop_
_entity_poly.entity_id
_entity_poly.type
_entity_poly.pdbx_seq_one_letter_code
_entity_poly.pdbx_strand_id
1 'polypeptide(L)'
;ELYGNGYWALTPLRTPLPLAGPPRRVGVFLDYESGDIFFYNMTNGSHIYTFSKASFSGPLRPFFCLWSCGKKPLTICPITDGLEGVMVVADAKDISKEIPLSPMGEDSASGDIETLHSKLIPLQPSQGVP
;
A
#
# COMPACT_ATOMS: atom_id res chain seq x y z
N GLU A 1 11.92 -7.69 -12.22
CA GLU A 1 12.43 -8.68 -13.20
C GLU A 1 11.27 -9.57 -13.66
N LEU A 2 11.26 -10.00 -14.92
CA LEU A 2 10.38 -11.06 -15.42
C LEU A 2 11.21 -12.34 -15.60
N TYR A 3 10.90 -13.39 -14.85
CA TYR A 3 11.62 -14.67 -14.90
C TYR A 3 10.66 -15.82 -14.56
N GLY A 4 10.74 -16.93 -15.31
CA GLY A 4 9.92 -18.12 -15.05
C GLY A 4 8.42 -17.83 -15.05
N ASN A 5 7.94 -17.00 -15.98
CA ASN A 5 6.56 -16.50 -16.09
C ASN A 5 6.06 -15.65 -14.89
N GLY A 6 6.92 -15.30 -13.94
CA GLY A 6 6.59 -14.46 -12.79
C GLY A 6 7.32 -13.13 -12.78
N TYR A 7 6.78 -12.18 -12.03
CA TYR A 7 7.42 -10.89 -11.76
C TYR A 7 8.06 -10.92 -10.37
N TRP A 8 9.27 -10.37 -10.28
CA TRP A 8 10.10 -10.43 -9.08
C TRP A 8 10.73 -9.09 -8.76
N ALA A 9 10.75 -8.71 -7.48
CA ALA A 9 11.63 -7.66 -6.97
C ALA A 9 13.02 -8.26 -6.68
N LEU A 10 14.06 -7.53 -7.07
CA LEU A 10 15.46 -7.95 -6.89
C LEU A 10 15.97 -7.58 -5.50
N THR A 11 15.38 -8.22 -4.49
CA THR A 11 15.82 -8.22 -3.10
C THR A 11 16.84 -9.36 -2.86
N PRO A 12 17.57 -9.38 -1.73
CA PRO A 12 18.49 -10.48 -1.41
C PRO A 12 17.81 -11.85 -1.46
N LEU A 13 16.55 -11.92 -1.02
CA LEU A 13 15.64 -13.04 -1.25
C LEU A 13 14.55 -12.61 -2.22
N ARG A 14 14.74 -12.93 -3.50
CA ARG A 14 13.85 -12.55 -4.61
C ARG A 14 12.38 -12.63 -4.19
N THR A 15 11.73 -11.48 -4.19
CA THR A 15 10.35 -11.38 -3.70
C THR A 15 9.37 -11.51 -4.87
N PRO A 16 8.48 -12.51 -4.87
CA PRO A 16 7.47 -12.66 -5.91
C PRO A 16 6.45 -11.51 -5.85
N LEU A 17 6.06 -10.99 -7.01
CA LEU A 17 5.10 -9.91 -7.14
C LEU A 17 3.77 -10.47 -7.67
N PRO A 18 2.70 -10.47 -6.87
CA PRO A 18 1.39 -11.02 -7.26
C PRO A 18 0.64 -10.03 -8.15
N LEU A 19 1.15 -9.82 -9.37
CA LEU A 19 0.52 -8.94 -10.34
C LEU A 19 -0.66 -9.66 -11.01
N ALA A 20 -1.82 -8.99 -11.06
CA ALA A 20 -3.02 -9.51 -11.73
C ALA A 20 -2.84 -9.71 -13.24
N GLY A 21 -1.82 -9.07 -13.84
CA GLY A 21 -1.50 -9.19 -15.25
C GLY A 21 -0.21 -8.44 -15.61
N PRO A 22 0.24 -8.56 -16.87
CA PRO A 22 1.46 -7.90 -17.33
C PRO A 22 1.30 -6.38 -17.32
N PRO A 23 2.16 -5.63 -16.60
CA PRO A 23 2.11 -4.17 -16.61
C PRO A 23 2.52 -3.64 -17.98
N ARG A 24 1.72 -2.73 -18.56
CA ARG A 24 2.03 -2.08 -19.84
C ARG A 24 2.86 -0.81 -19.66
N ARG A 25 2.68 -0.13 -18.54
CA ARG A 25 3.40 1.07 -18.13
C ARG A 25 3.68 0.98 -16.64
N VAL A 26 4.92 1.24 -16.26
CA VAL A 26 5.36 1.24 -14.86
C VAL A 26 5.82 2.65 -14.50
N GLY A 27 5.30 3.16 -13.39
CA GLY A 27 5.77 4.37 -12.74
C GLY A 27 6.83 4.02 -11.72
N VAL A 28 7.90 4.79 -11.68
CA VAL A 28 8.99 4.65 -10.71
C VAL A 28 9.13 5.99 -10.01
N PHE A 29 8.96 5.99 -8.69
CA PHE A 29 9.01 7.20 -7.86
C PHE A 29 10.10 7.03 -6.81
N LEU A 30 10.84 8.10 -6.56
CA LEU A 30 11.93 8.14 -5.59
C LEU A 30 11.60 9.19 -4.53
N ASP A 31 11.52 8.75 -3.28
CA ASP A 31 11.65 9.61 -2.11
C ASP A 31 13.06 9.40 -1.55
N TYR A 32 13.94 10.34 -1.88
CA TYR A 32 15.36 10.23 -1.53
C TYR A 32 15.57 10.37 -0.02
N GLU A 33 14.83 11.25 0.64
CA GLU A 33 15.00 11.55 2.06
C GLU A 33 14.44 10.43 2.94
N SER A 34 13.30 9.84 2.57
CA SER A 34 12.74 8.69 3.31
C SER A 34 13.46 7.38 3.00
N GLY A 35 14.24 7.32 1.92
CA GLY A 35 14.90 6.10 1.47
C GLY A 35 13.95 5.14 0.75
N ASP A 36 12.86 5.64 0.16
CA ASP A 36 11.84 4.82 -0.50
C ASP A 36 11.89 4.91 -2.03
N ILE A 37 11.68 3.76 -2.68
CA ILE A 37 11.47 3.68 -4.13
C ILE A 37 10.17 2.92 -4.38
N PHE A 38 9.21 3.56 -5.02
CA PHE A 38 7.88 3.01 -5.30
C PHE A 38 7.73 2.63 -6.76
N PHE A 39 7.11 1.48 -6.99
CA PHE A 39 6.74 0.99 -8.32
C PHE A 39 5.23 0.89 -8.41
N TYR A 40 4.65 1.45 -9.47
CA TYR A 40 3.20 1.41 -9.73
C TYR A 40 2.90 0.92 -11.14
N ASN A 41 1.80 0.20 -11.29
CA ASN A 41 1.22 -0.08 -12.59
C ASN A 41 0.39 1.14 -13.02
N MET A 42 0.90 1.91 -13.97
CA MET A 42 0.23 3.14 -14.43
C MET A 42 -0.97 2.86 -15.34
N THR A 43 -1.24 1.58 -15.66
CA THR A 43 -2.41 1.20 -16.47
C THR A 43 -3.69 1.21 -15.63
N ASN A 44 -3.59 0.76 -14.38
CA ASN A 44 -4.74 0.59 -13.46
C ASN A 44 -4.53 1.29 -12.11
N GLY A 45 -3.40 1.98 -11.91
CA GLY A 45 -3.05 2.69 -10.69
C GLY A 45 -2.61 1.79 -9.52
N SER A 46 -2.51 0.47 -9.70
CA SER A 46 -2.20 -0.43 -8.58
C SER A 46 -0.73 -0.34 -8.16
N HIS A 47 -0.47 -0.41 -6.86
CA HIS A 47 0.88 -0.57 -6.31
C HIS A 47 1.50 -1.90 -6.77
N ILE A 48 2.78 -1.88 -7.15
CA ILE A 48 3.56 -3.07 -7.52
C ILE A 48 4.46 -3.48 -6.36
N TYR A 49 5.32 -2.57 -5.89
CA TYR A 49 6.30 -2.85 -4.85
C TYR A 49 6.92 -1.57 -4.31
N THR A 50 7.42 -1.61 -3.07
CA THR A 50 8.25 -0.55 -2.48
C THR A 50 9.53 -1.15 -1.93
N PHE A 51 10.68 -0.57 -2.31
CA PHE A 51 11.91 -0.73 -1.53
C PHE A 51 11.91 0.38 -0.49
N SER A 52 12.01 0.01 0.79
CA SER A 52 11.88 0.97 1.87
C SER A 52 13.11 1.04 2.76
N LYS A 53 13.28 2.21 3.39
CA LYS A 53 14.32 2.46 4.40
C LYS A 53 15.74 2.21 3.89
N ALA A 54 15.98 2.50 2.61
CA ALA A 54 17.32 2.44 2.05
C ALA A 54 18.13 3.66 2.51
N SER A 55 19.40 3.46 2.84
CA SER A 55 20.33 4.56 3.11
C SER A 55 21.09 4.92 1.83
N PHE A 56 20.67 5.98 1.15
CA PHE A 56 21.36 6.49 -0.04
C PHE A 56 22.52 7.40 0.36
N SER A 57 23.71 7.15 -0.20
CA SER A 57 24.93 7.90 0.10
C SER A 57 25.41 8.79 -1.06
N GLY A 58 24.59 8.96 -2.10
CA GLY A 58 24.97 9.72 -3.28
C GLY A 58 23.91 9.73 -4.38
N PRO A 59 24.21 10.40 -5.51
CA PRO A 59 23.24 10.58 -6.58
C PRO A 59 22.83 9.24 -7.20
N LEU A 60 21.51 9.07 -7.35
CA LEU A 60 20.93 7.91 -8.01
C LEU A 60 20.68 8.21 -9.49
N ARG A 61 20.77 7.17 -10.32
CA ARG A 61 20.44 7.24 -11.74
C ARG A 61 19.49 6.09 -12.10
N PRO A 62 18.52 6.30 -13.00
CA PRO A 62 17.73 5.21 -13.54
C PRO A 62 18.63 4.17 -14.20
N PHE A 63 18.32 2.89 -13.96
CA PHE A 63 19.01 1.75 -14.57
C PHE A 63 18.00 0.86 -15.29
N PHE A 64 18.31 0.52 -16.54
CA PHE A 64 17.47 -0.33 -17.37
C PHE A 64 18.30 -1.50 -17.89
N CYS A 65 17.90 -2.73 -17.56
CA CYS A 65 18.52 -3.95 -18.05
C CYS A 65 17.48 -4.73 -18.87
N LEU A 66 17.75 -4.91 -20.16
CA LEU A 66 16.89 -5.64 -21.08
C LEU A 66 17.56 -6.97 -21.42
N TRP A 67 16.98 -8.07 -20.94
CA TRP A 67 17.53 -9.42 -21.13
C TRP A 67 17.24 -10.02 -22.52
N SER A 68 16.35 -9.40 -23.31
CA SER A 68 15.97 -9.92 -24.62
C SER A 68 16.05 -8.85 -25.71
N CYS A 69 16.41 -9.27 -26.92
CA CYS A 69 16.34 -8.49 -28.15
C CYS A 69 14.89 -8.39 -28.68
N GLY A 70 13.91 -8.30 -27.78
CA GLY A 70 12.49 -8.30 -28.13
C GLY A 70 12.16 -7.22 -29.17
N LYS A 71 11.18 -7.51 -30.03
CA LYS A 71 10.78 -6.61 -31.14
C LYS A 71 10.23 -5.25 -30.69
N LYS A 72 9.99 -5.04 -29.39
CA LYS A 72 9.43 -3.81 -28.83
C LYS A 72 10.43 -3.20 -27.84
N PRO A 73 10.88 -1.95 -28.05
CA PRO A 73 11.81 -1.31 -27.13
C PRO A 73 11.11 -0.91 -25.82
N LEU A 74 11.89 -0.79 -24.76
CA LEU A 74 11.48 0.00 -23.60
C LEU A 74 11.52 1.48 -23.99
N THR A 75 10.45 2.21 -23.71
CA THR A 75 10.36 3.64 -24.01
C THR A 75 10.11 4.41 -22.73
N ILE A 76 10.89 5.47 -22.51
CA ILE A 76 10.64 6.44 -21.43
C ILE A 76 9.50 7.35 -21.89
N CYS A 77 8.44 7.45 -21.09
CA CYS A 77 7.35 8.36 -21.41
C CYS A 77 7.86 9.80 -21.29
N PRO A 78 7.69 10.65 -22.33
CA PRO A 78 8.06 12.05 -22.23
C PRO A 78 7.19 12.71 -21.16
N ILE A 79 7.74 13.74 -20.54
CA ILE A 79 6.94 14.65 -19.73
C ILE A 79 6.08 15.43 -20.72
N THR A 80 4.77 15.24 -20.66
CA THR A 80 3.84 16.16 -21.30
C THR A 80 3.58 17.28 -20.29
N ASP A 81 4.14 18.46 -20.53
CA ASP A 81 3.93 19.69 -19.73
C ASP A 81 2.49 20.24 -19.85
N GLY A 82 1.49 19.36 -19.97
CA GLY A 82 0.08 19.70 -20.14
C GLY A 82 -0.73 19.73 -18.84
N LEU A 83 -0.12 19.45 -17.69
CA LEU A 83 -0.71 19.57 -16.36
C LEU A 83 0.37 19.92 -15.33
N GLU A 84 1.09 21.01 -15.58
CA GLU A 84 1.80 21.72 -14.51
C GLU A 84 0.74 22.54 -13.75
N GLY A 85 0.07 21.91 -12.78
CA GLY A 85 -1.05 22.52 -12.08
C GLY A 85 -1.66 21.63 -11.01
N VAL A 86 -1.13 21.76 -9.79
CA VAL A 86 -1.78 21.46 -8.51
C VAL A 86 -1.88 19.97 -8.12
N MET A 87 -0.91 19.53 -7.32
CA MET A 87 -1.25 19.15 -5.95
C MET A 87 -0.09 19.52 -5.02
N VAL A 88 0.04 20.82 -4.76
CA VAL A 88 0.62 21.27 -3.50
C VAL A 88 -0.52 21.20 -2.49
N VAL A 89 -0.64 20.12 -1.71
CA VAL A 89 -1.38 20.22 -0.45
C VAL A 89 -0.40 20.76 0.58
N ALA A 90 -0.16 22.06 0.50
CA ALA A 90 0.38 22.83 1.60
C ALA A 90 -0.80 23.55 2.27
N ASP A 91 -1.55 22.82 3.09
CA ASP A 91 -1.98 23.35 4.38
C ASP A 91 -2.42 22.18 5.29
N ALA A 92 -1.54 21.83 6.22
CA ALA A 92 -1.85 20.93 7.31
C ALA A 92 -2.64 21.67 8.40
N LYS A 93 -3.86 22.13 8.10
CA LYS A 93 -4.81 22.61 9.13
C LYS A 93 -6.30 22.29 8.92
N ASP A 94 -6.69 21.72 7.78
CA ASP A 94 -8.12 21.52 7.46
C ASP A 94 -8.61 20.06 7.46
N ILE A 95 -8.12 19.22 8.38
CA ILE A 95 -8.72 17.89 8.65
C ILE A 95 -9.30 17.83 10.09
N SER A 96 -9.35 18.95 10.80
CA SER A 96 -9.82 18.99 12.20
C SER A 96 -11.33 19.18 12.38
N LYS A 97 -12.18 19.00 11.36
CA LYS A 97 -13.64 19.22 11.48
C LYS A 97 -14.58 18.12 11.00
N GLU A 98 -14.09 16.96 10.57
CA GLU A 98 -14.97 15.83 10.16
C GLU A 98 -15.22 14.79 11.27
N ILE A 99 -14.95 15.12 12.55
CA ILE A 99 -15.50 14.35 13.68
C ILE A 99 -16.58 15.20 14.36
N PRO A 100 -17.87 15.03 14.05
CA PRO A 100 -18.92 15.41 14.97
C PRO A 100 -19.04 14.30 16.02
N LEU A 101 -18.33 14.47 17.13
CA LEU A 101 -18.66 13.78 18.37
C LEU A 101 -19.84 14.52 19.03
N SER A 102 -20.94 13.77 19.22
CA SER A 102 -21.96 13.89 20.28
C SER A 102 -23.09 14.93 20.03
N PRO A 103 -24.35 14.70 20.50
CA PRO A 103 -24.65 14.33 21.88
C PRO A 103 -25.66 13.19 22.12
N MET A 104 -25.48 12.58 23.30
CA MET A 104 -26.48 11.91 24.11
C MET A 104 -27.84 12.63 24.06
N GLY A 105 -28.91 11.89 23.79
CA GLY A 105 -30.29 12.37 23.77
C GLY A 105 -31.24 11.21 24.04
N GLU A 106 -31.84 11.26 25.21
CA GLU A 106 -32.70 10.28 25.85
C GLU A 106 -34.08 10.18 25.17
N ASP A 107 -34.63 8.98 25.02
CA ASP A 107 -36.07 8.77 25.17
C ASP A 107 -36.39 7.45 25.90
N SER A 108 -37.28 7.58 26.88
CA SER A 108 -37.78 6.52 27.74
C SER A 108 -39.23 6.25 27.40
N ALA A 109 -39.56 4.97 27.19
CA ALA A 109 -40.84 4.29 27.43
C ALA A 109 -40.64 2.83 26.95
N SER A 110 -41.14 1.76 27.54
CA SER A 110 -42.07 1.50 28.63
C SER A 110 -42.29 -0.03 28.62
N GLY A 111 -42.15 -0.73 29.75
CA GLY A 111 -42.58 -2.14 29.98
C GLY A 111 -41.80 -3.21 29.20
N ASP A 112 -41.49 -4.41 29.68
CA ASP A 112 -42.01 -5.19 30.80
C ASP A 112 -40.93 -6.14 31.34
N ILE A 113 -41.07 -6.49 32.62
CA ILE A 113 -40.26 -7.45 33.37
C ILE A 113 -40.64 -8.88 32.96
N GLU A 114 -39.68 -9.71 32.53
CA GLU A 114 -39.59 -11.10 33.02
C GLU A 114 -38.24 -11.77 32.68
N THR A 115 -37.45 -12.00 33.73
CA THR A 115 -36.82 -13.28 34.08
C THR A 115 -36.47 -14.23 32.93
N LEU A 116 -35.17 -14.41 32.63
CA LEU A 116 -34.55 -15.74 32.64
C LEU A 116 -33.03 -15.65 32.89
N HIS A 117 -32.65 -16.18 34.05
CA HIS A 117 -31.32 -16.67 34.40
C HIS A 117 -30.70 -17.51 33.29
N SER A 118 -29.38 -17.41 33.08
CA SER A 118 -28.46 -18.56 33.15
C SER A 118 -26.99 -18.12 33.08
N LYS A 119 -26.19 -18.77 33.92
CA LYS A 119 -24.86 -18.40 34.39
C LYS A 119 -23.72 -18.71 33.42
N LEU A 120 -22.65 -17.93 33.54
CA LEU A 120 -21.28 -18.30 33.18
C LEU A 120 -20.88 -19.68 33.75
N ILE A 121 -20.07 -20.41 32.97
CA ILE A 121 -19.00 -21.28 33.50
C ILE A 121 -17.74 -21.06 32.65
N PRO A 122 -16.59 -20.65 33.23
CA PRO A 122 -15.29 -20.75 32.59
C PRO A 122 -14.62 -22.10 32.93
N LEU A 123 -13.88 -22.69 31.99
CA LEU A 123 -12.93 -23.76 32.31
C LEU A 123 -11.55 -23.50 31.69
N GLN A 124 -10.55 -23.65 32.57
CA GLN A 124 -9.13 -23.32 32.49
C GLN A 124 -8.29 -24.34 31.68
N PRO A 125 -7.01 -24.04 31.35
CA PRO A 125 -6.16 -24.85 30.48
C PRO A 125 -5.51 -26.03 31.20
N SER A 126 -5.38 -27.18 30.52
CA SER A 126 -4.61 -28.34 31.00
C SER A 126 -3.16 -28.30 30.51
N GLN A 127 -2.23 -28.30 31.46
CA GLN A 127 -0.84 -28.75 31.26
C GLN A 127 -0.73 -30.25 31.54
N GLY A 128 0.24 -30.92 30.91
CA GLY A 128 0.70 -32.25 31.37
C GLY A 128 1.33 -33.11 30.28
N VAL A 129 2.66 -33.07 30.22
CA VAL A 129 3.57 -33.99 29.51
C VAL A 129 3.65 -35.33 30.28
N PRO A 130 4.12 -36.40 29.62
CA PRO A 130 5.25 -37.16 30.18
C PRO A 130 6.46 -37.21 29.23
#